data_AF-A0AAQ3MY59-F1
#
_entry.id   AF-A0AAQ3MY59-F1
#
_cell.length_a   1.000
_cell.length_b   1.000
_cell.length_c   1.000
_cell.angle_alpha   90.00
_cell.angle_beta   90.00
_cell.angle_gamma   90.00
#
_symmetry.space_group_name_H-M   'P 1'
#
loop_
_entity.id
_entity.type
_entity.pdbx_description
1 polymer ?
#
loop_
_entity_poly.entity_id
_entity_poly.type
_entity_poly.pdbx_seq_one_letter_code
_entity_poly.pdbx_strand_id
1 'polypeptide(L)'
;MEIRDFTYYADVCFREFGDRVLYWTTVNEPNIFALGGYDQGISPPQRCSSPFCVIKSNRGNSTYEPYLAVHHILLAHSSAARLYRRKYRVCHLILHKWQHLQQIYLALMFSFSKKLM
;
A
#
# COMPACT_ATOMS: atom_id res chain seq x y z
N MET A 1 -0.72 -15.72 -2.39
CA MET A 1 -0.92 -14.34 -2.85
C MET A 1 0.01 -14.11 -4.01
N GLU A 2 -0.50 -13.98 -5.22
CA GLU A 2 0.35 -13.65 -6.36
C GLU A 2 0.68 -12.15 -6.34
N ILE A 3 1.94 -11.82 -6.64
CA ILE A 3 2.46 -10.44 -6.64
C ILE A 3 1.67 -9.57 -7.64
N ARG A 4 1.26 -10.16 -8.77
CA ARG A 4 0.49 -9.48 -9.82
C ARG A 4 -0.89 -9.04 -9.33
N ASP A 5 -1.61 -9.91 -8.64
CA ASP A 5 -2.95 -9.62 -8.14
C ASP A 5 -2.93 -8.44 -7.16
N PHE A 6 -1.96 -8.43 -6.23
CA PHE A 6 -1.80 -7.33 -5.30
C PHE A 6 -1.40 -6.03 -5.99
N THR A 7 -0.55 -6.11 -7.00
CA THR A 7 -0.16 -4.93 -7.80
C THR A 7 -1.37 -4.36 -8.53
N TYR A 8 -2.24 -5.21 -9.07
CA TYR A 8 -3.48 -4.80 -9.73
C TYR A 8 -4.47 -4.17 -8.74
N TYR A 9 -4.66 -4.80 -7.57
CA TYR A 9 -5.46 -4.23 -6.48
C TYR A 9 -4.96 -2.83 -6.08
N ALA A 10 -3.65 -2.67 -5.91
CA ALA A 10 -3.05 -1.38 -5.61
C ALA A 10 -3.27 -0.35 -6.74
N ASP A 11 -3.17 -0.75 -8.02
CA ASP A 11 -3.42 0.14 -9.17
C ASP A 11 -4.83 0.72 -9.15
N VAL A 12 -5.83 -0.13 -8.86
CA VAL A 12 -7.23 0.30 -8.70
C VAL A 12 -7.33 1.28 -7.54
N CYS A 13 -6.83 0.94 -6.34
CA CYS A 13 -6.89 1.85 -5.18
C CYS A 13 -6.24 3.21 -5.46
N PHE A 14 -5.06 3.24 -6.07
CA PHE A 14 -4.38 4.50 -6.41
C PHE A 14 -5.14 5.29 -7.47
N ARG A 15 -5.77 4.62 -8.45
CA ARG A 15 -6.57 5.30 -9.48
C ARG A 15 -7.84 5.91 -8.92
N GLU A 16 -8.58 5.18 -8.09
CA GLU A 16 -9.90 5.60 -7.62
C GLU A 16 -9.84 6.57 -6.42
N PHE A 17 -8.76 6.54 -5.62
CA PHE A 17 -8.67 7.32 -4.38
C PHE A 17 -7.43 8.21 -4.28
N GLY A 18 -6.48 8.13 -5.22
CA GLY A 18 -5.22 8.88 -5.18
C GLY A 18 -5.36 10.40 -5.32
N ASP A 19 -6.55 10.90 -5.64
CA ASP A 19 -6.90 12.32 -5.64
C ASP A 19 -7.05 12.89 -4.22
N ARG A 20 -7.47 12.05 -3.26
CA ARG A 20 -7.73 12.43 -1.85
C ARG A 20 -6.78 11.78 -0.86
N VAL A 21 -6.30 10.56 -1.14
CA VAL A 21 -5.44 9.81 -0.24
C VAL A 21 -3.97 10.07 -0.58
N LEU A 22 -3.32 10.86 0.30
CA LEU A 22 -1.94 11.31 0.13
C LEU A 22 -0.90 10.31 0.64
N TYR A 23 -1.29 9.49 1.62
CA TYR A 23 -0.40 8.59 2.34
C TYR A 23 -0.94 7.17 2.26
N TRP A 24 -0.07 6.24 1.89
CA TRP A 24 -0.42 4.86 1.62
C TRP A 24 0.46 3.92 2.44
N THR A 25 -0.18 2.98 3.13
CA THR A 25 0.47 1.80 3.71
C THR A 25 0.03 0.60 2.89
N THR A 26 0.96 -0.18 2.36
CA THR A 26 0.60 -1.34 1.51
C THR A 26 0.19 -2.54 2.33
N VAL A 27 0.94 -2.86 3.39
CA VAL A 27 0.76 -4.10 4.18
C VAL A 27 0.93 -3.74 5.65
N ASN A 28 -0.03 -4.16 6.47
CA ASN A 28 0.04 -4.05 7.91
C ASN A 28 0.71 -5.29 8.51
N GLU A 29 1.65 -5.08 9.44
CA GLU A 29 2.23 -6.13 10.31
C GLU A 29 2.54 -7.48 9.62
N PRO A 30 3.46 -7.50 8.63
CA PRO A 30 3.79 -8.71 7.89
C PRO A 30 4.35 -9.83 8.80
N ASN A 31 5.01 -9.45 9.89
CA ASN A 31 5.52 -10.37 10.91
C ASN A 31 4.39 -11.09 11.67
N ILE A 32 3.36 -10.35 12.11
CA ILE A 32 2.21 -10.93 12.83
C ILE A 32 1.39 -11.80 11.88
N PHE A 33 1.20 -11.36 10.64
CA PHE A 33 0.53 -12.16 9.62
C PHE A 33 1.22 -13.50 9.39
N ALA A 34 2.55 -13.50 9.24
CA ALA A 34 3.32 -14.72 9.01
C ALA A 34 3.33 -15.66 10.22
N LEU A 35 3.57 -15.12 11.42
CA LEU A 35 3.57 -15.92 12.65
C LEU A 35 2.20 -16.49 12.96
N GLY A 36 1.16 -15.65 12.96
CA GLY A 36 -0.20 -16.10 13.27
C GLY A 36 -0.76 -17.06 12.23
N GLY A 37 -0.48 -16.84 10.94
CA GLY A 37 -1.13 -17.57 9.85
C GLY A 37 -0.39 -18.80 9.34
N TYR A 38 0.94 -18.84 9.51
CA TYR A 38 1.82 -19.87 8.93
C TYR A 38 2.78 -20.54 9.94
N ASP A 39 2.88 -20.03 11.17
CA ASP A 39 3.71 -20.64 12.23
C ASP A 39 2.85 -21.24 13.36
N GLN A 40 1.99 -20.41 13.98
CA GLN A 40 1.16 -20.78 15.12
C GLN A 40 -0.25 -21.26 14.70
N GLY A 41 -0.69 -20.90 13.49
CA GLY A 41 -1.99 -21.26 12.94
C GLY A 41 -3.19 -20.64 13.67
N ILE A 42 -3.01 -19.53 14.39
CA ILE A 42 -4.06 -18.84 15.16
C ILE A 42 -4.98 -18.02 14.22
N SER A 43 -4.40 -17.40 13.19
CA SER A 43 -5.14 -16.60 12.21
C SER A 43 -5.24 -17.33 10.86
N PRO A 44 -6.20 -16.96 9.99
CA PRO A 44 -6.24 -17.49 8.63
C PRO A 44 -4.90 -17.29 7.90
N PRO A 45 -4.42 -18.27 7.11
CA PRO A 45 -5.09 -19.51 6.70
C PRO A 45 -4.93 -20.69 7.67
N GLN A 46 -4.46 -20.46 8.90
CA GLN A 46 -4.32 -21.48 9.96
C GLN A 46 -3.40 -22.64 9.56
N ARG A 47 -2.32 -22.30 8.85
CA ARG A 47 -1.27 -23.25 8.48
C ARG A 47 -0.19 -23.25 9.55
N CYS A 48 0.25 -24.43 9.95
CA CYS A 48 1.32 -24.65 10.92
C CYS A 48 1.68 -26.14 10.96
N SER A 49 2.81 -26.45 11.58
CA SER A 49 3.23 -27.81 11.93
C SER A 49 3.66 -27.91 13.40
N SER A 50 3.46 -29.08 14.02
CA SER A 50 3.93 -29.37 15.39
C SER A 50 5.45 -29.14 15.52
N PRO A 51 5.97 -28.61 16.64
CA PRO A 51 5.27 -28.28 17.90
C PRO A 51 4.71 -26.85 17.98
N PHE A 52 4.81 -26.06 16.92
CA PHE A 52 4.50 -24.62 16.97
C PHE A 52 3.00 -24.30 16.85
N CYS A 53 2.21 -25.24 16.29
CA CYS A 53 0.77 -25.10 16.19
C CYS A 53 0.09 -24.93 17.56
N VAL A 54 -0.66 -23.85 17.71
CA VAL A 54 -1.52 -23.63 18.88
C VAL A 54 -2.85 -24.38 18.75
N ILE A 55 -3.33 -24.56 17.51
CA ILE A 55 -4.53 -25.33 17.20
C ILE A 55 -4.18 -26.77 16.81
N LYS A 56 -5.14 -27.70 16.87
CA LYS A 56 -4.99 -29.07 16.32
C LYS A 56 -5.06 -29.06 14.78
N SER A 57 -4.15 -28.32 14.15
CA SER A 57 -3.89 -28.34 12.72
C SER A 57 -2.51 -28.94 12.52
N ASN A 58 -2.32 -29.68 11.43
CA ASN A 58 -0.98 -30.07 10.97
C ASN A 58 -0.92 -29.86 9.46
N ARG A 59 -1.37 -28.67 9.05
CA ARG A 59 -1.46 -28.27 7.66
C ARG A 59 -0.37 -27.24 7.41
N GLY A 60 0.64 -27.59 6.61
CA GLY A 60 1.73 -26.68 6.27
C GLY A 60 3.01 -26.98 7.06
N ASN A 61 3.93 -26.02 7.05
CA ASN A 61 5.27 -26.20 7.59
C ASN A 61 5.79 -24.88 8.20
N SER A 62 5.79 -24.85 9.53
CA SER A 62 6.23 -23.72 10.35
C SER A 62 7.72 -23.38 10.17
N THR A 63 8.55 -24.31 9.69
CA THR A 63 9.99 -24.06 9.49
C THR A 63 10.28 -23.15 8.31
N TYR A 64 9.43 -23.12 7.27
CA TYR A 64 9.70 -22.30 6.06
C TYR A 64 8.52 -21.45 5.57
N GLU A 65 7.27 -21.85 5.80
CA GLU A 65 6.11 -21.12 5.26
C GLU A 65 5.99 -19.68 5.76
N PRO A 66 6.31 -19.34 7.03
CA PRO A 66 6.33 -17.95 7.48
C PRO A 66 7.30 -17.09 6.66
N TYR A 67 8.50 -17.60 6.39
CA TYR A 67 9.50 -16.89 5.59
C TYR A 67 9.07 -16.73 4.13
N LEU A 68 8.46 -17.77 3.55
CA LEU A 68 7.92 -17.71 2.19
C LEU A 68 6.78 -16.69 2.08
N ALA A 69 5.89 -16.64 3.09
CA ALA A 69 4.82 -15.67 3.16
C ALA A 69 5.37 -14.24 3.23
N VAL A 70 6.32 -13.96 4.13
CA VAL A 70 6.96 -12.63 4.25
C VAL A 70 7.70 -12.27 2.96
N HIS A 71 8.40 -13.21 2.33
CA HIS A 71 9.10 -12.97 1.07
C HIS A 71 8.14 -12.47 -0.02
N HIS A 72 7.01 -13.15 -0.23
CA HIS A 72 6.00 -12.71 -1.21
C HIS A 72 5.35 -11.38 -0.83
N ILE A 73 5.11 -11.14 0.47
CA ILE A 73 4.61 -9.86 0.97
C ILE A 73 5.58 -8.72 0.64
N LEU A 74 6.89 -8.92 0.85
CA LEU A 74 7.91 -7.92 0.53
C LEU A 74 8.00 -7.65 -0.98
N LEU A 75 7.93 -8.69 -1.80
CA LEU A 75 7.89 -8.53 -3.26
C LEU A 75 6.63 -7.78 -3.70
N ALA A 76 5.47 -8.10 -3.14
CA ALA A 76 4.21 -7.42 -3.42
C ALA A 76 4.25 -5.94 -3.00
N HIS A 77 4.76 -5.64 -1.80
CA HIS A 77 5.02 -4.28 -1.33
C HIS A 77 5.92 -3.52 -2.32
N SER A 78 7.05 -4.12 -2.71
CA SER A 78 8.00 -3.48 -3.62
C SER A 78 7.39 -3.17 -4.98
N SER A 79 6.55 -4.08 -5.50
CA SER A 79 5.84 -3.91 -6.77
C SER A 79 4.83 -2.77 -6.70
N ALA A 80 3.97 -2.75 -5.67
CA ALA A 80 3.00 -1.67 -5.46
C ALA A 80 3.68 -0.31 -5.23
N ALA A 81 4.74 -0.26 -4.42
CA ALA A 81 5.50 0.97 -4.17
C ALA A 81 6.21 1.48 -5.44
N ARG A 82 6.68 0.58 -6.32
CA ARG A 82 7.26 0.95 -7.62
C ARG A 82 6.19 1.51 -8.56
N LEU A 83 5.01 0.88 -8.62
CA LEU A 83 3.87 1.36 -9.39
C LEU A 83 3.45 2.76 -8.96
N TYR A 84 3.24 2.97 -7.65
CA TYR A 84 2.86 4.27 -7.10
C TYR A 84 3.86 5.38 -7.50
N ARG A 85 5.15 5.13 -7.31
CA ARG A 85 6.21 6.09 -7.63
C ARG A 85 6.26 6.47 -9.11
N ARG A 86 6.04 5.51 -10.02
CA ARG A 86 6.14 5.72 -11.47
C ARG A 86 4.89 6.36 -12.05
N LYS A 87 3.70 5.95 -11.60
CA LYS A 87 2.42 6.31 -12.22
C LYS A 87 1.66 7.40 -11.47
N TYR A 88 1.73 7.43 -10.14
CA TYR A 88 0.84 8.26 -9.32
C TYR A 88 1.54 9.40 -8.57
N ARG A 89 2.80 9.24 -8.16
CA ARG A 89 3.54 10.28 -7.41
C ARG A 89 3.89 11.53 -8.23
N VAL A 90 4.18 11.37 -9.53
CA VAL A 90 4.62 12.47 -10.41
C VAL A 90 3.44 13.39 -10.77
N CYS A 91 2.29 12.81 -11.11
CA CYS A 91 1.11 13.60 -11.49
C CYS A 91 0.56 14.40 -10.29
N HIS A 92 0.61 13.81 -9.09
CA HIS A 92 0.14 14.46 -7.86
C HIS A 92 0.97 15.71 -7.47
N LEU A 93 2.31 15.61 -7.51
CA LEU A 93 3.19 16.76 -7.21
C LEU A 93 3.04 17.91 -8.19
N ILE A 94 2.78 17.59 -9.47
CA ILE A 94 2.58 18.58 -10.52
C ILE A 94 1.21 19.24 -10.34
N LEU A 95 0.12 18.47 -10.22
CA LEU A 95 -1.23 19.01 -10.05
C LEU A 95 -1.38 19.90 -8.82
N HIS A 96 -0.85 19.50 -7.66
CA HIS A 96 -0.90 20.34 -6.47
C HIS A 96 -0.10 21.63 -6.61
N LYS A 97 1.07 21.60 -7.26
CA LYS A 97 1.83 22.82 -7.56
C LYS A 97 1.06 23.75 -8.50
N TRP A 98 0.41 23.22 -9.53
CA TRP A 98 -0.37 24.01 -10.48
C TRP A 98 -1.64 24.60 -9.87
N GLN A 99 -2.38 23.86 -9.04
CA GLN A 99 -3.54 24.39 -8.32
C GLN A 99 -3.15 25.53 -7.38
N HIS A 100 -2.05 25.37 -6.65
CA HIS A 100 -1.54 26.42 -5.78
C HIS A 100 -1.10 27.66 -6.59
N LEU A 101 -0.44 27.47 -7.75
CA LEU A 101 -0.07 28.57 -8.65
C LEU A 101 -1.30 29.28 -9.27
N GLN A 102 -2.34 28.53 -9.65
CA GLN A 102 -3.60 29.10 -10.14
C GLN A 102 -4.30 29.94 -9.07
N GLN A 103 -4.33 29.46 -7.83
CA GLN A 103 -4.89 30.22 -6.71
C GLN A 103 -4.10 31.51 -6.43
N ILE A 104 -2.76 31.45 -6.47
CA ILE A 104 -1.92 32.65 -6.35
C ILE A 104 -2.20 33.63 -7.50
N TYR A 105 -2.25 33.15 -8.73
CA TYR A 105 -2.51 34.00 -9.91
C TYR A 105 -3.88 34.68 -9.83
N LEU A 106 -4.93 33.93 -9.48
CA LEU A 106 -6.28 34.48 -9.29
C LEU A 106 -6.31 35.52 -8.16
N ALA A 107 -5.63 35.26 -7.04
CA ALA A 107 -5.54 36.20 -5.93
C ALA A 107 -4.80 37.49 -6.31
N LEU A 108 -3.72 37.39 -7.10
CA LEU A 108 -2.99 38.54 -7.62
C LEU A 108 -3.84 39.37 -8.59
N MET A 109 -4.55 38.72 -9.51
CA MET A 109 -5.45 39.40 -10.47
C MET A 109 -6.58 40.15 -9.75
N PHE A 110 -7.19 39.56 -8.72
CA PHE A 110 -8.19 40.23 -7.89
C PHE A 110 -7.62 41.42 -7.11
N SER A 111 -6.38 41.31 -6.60
CA SER A 111 -5.70 42.39 -5.90
C SER A 111 -5.37 43.57 -6.82
N PHE A 112 -4.95 43.28 -8.06
CA PHE A 112 -4.65 44.30 -9.07
C PHE A 112 -5.90 45.04 -9.54
N SER A 113 -7.00 44.32 -9.77
CA SER A 113 -8.29 44.93 -10.15
C SER A 113 -8.83 45.89 -9.09
N LYS A 114 -8.59 45.62 -7.80
CA LYS A 114 -9.00 46.50 -6.68
C LYS A 114 -8.10 47.73 -6.49
N LYS A 115 -6.90 47.77 -7.10
CA LYS A 115 -6.00 48.92 -7.07
C LYS A 115 -6.21 49.90 -8.24
N LEU A 116 -6.95 49.48 -9.26
CA LEU A 116 -7.25 50.26 -10.47
C LEU A 116 -8.65 50.92 -10.44
N MET A 117 -9.41 50.72 -9.36
CA MET A 117 -10.64 51.46 -9.02
C MET A 117 -10.36 52.37 -7.83
#